data_AF-A0ABD1UN52-F1
#
_entry.id   AF-A0ABD1UN52-F1
#
_cell.length_a   1.000
_cell.length_b   1.000
_cell.length_c   1.000
_cell.angle_alpha   90.00
_cell.angle_beta   90.00
_cell.angle_gamma   90.00
#
_symmetry.space_group_name_H-M   'P 1'
#
loop_
_entity.id
_entity.type
_entity.pdbx_description
1 polymer ?
#
loop_
_entity_poly.entity_id
_entity_poly.type
_entity_poly.pdbx_seq_one_letter_code
_entity_poly.pdbx_strand_id
1 'polypeptide(L)'
;MMAQISGNMKENKDKQAESSALQTMSGRFGSNRIETPSTNHARDDNRNQAKLPKIDFPYLNGEGPREWVRKAMKYFQLHQVADELKVGIAEMYLKGKADIWFHGFAASHPNAEWNVFTSELCRRFSETKGEEVIEAFSKIRQFGSITEYQEKFEELKAQVMLSLPHLPETYYISIFTSGLKGEIKSMVKMLKPISLTQAFEIATLQENTISAINKTQKMKHLTNTTPRWNNPISKNPDSNITPQNTTKYPKPHIPYKIISPADFQAKRALNLCYK
;
A
#
# COMPACT_ATOMS: atom_id res chain seq x y z
N MET A 1 -25.25 -22.26 63.94
CA MET A 1 -24.78 -21.00 63.35
C MET A 1 -23.32 -20.80 63.76
N MET A 2 -22.50 -20.25 62.84
CA MET A 2 -21.11 -19.79 62.98
C MET A 2 -19.98 -20.76 62.59
N ALA A 3 -19.34 -20.48 61.44
CA ALA A 3 -17.89 -20.46 61.16
C ALA A 3 -17.70 -20.33 59.61
N GLN A 4 -17.62 -19.12 59.07
CA GLN A 4 -16.41 -18.32 58.76
C GLN A 4 -15.64 -18.74 57.49
N ILE A 5 -15.83 -17.90 56.47
CA ILE A 5 -15.06 -17.75 55.24
C ILE A 5 -13.75 -17.02 55.59
N SER A 6 -12.59 -17.62 55.32
CA SER A 6 -11.31 -16.92 55.32
C SER A 6 -10.34 -17.59 54.36
N GLY A 7 -10.19 -17.00 53.18
CA GLY A 7 -9.27 -17.45 52.16
C GLY A 7 -9.49 -16.65 50.89
N ASN A 8 -8.96 -15.42 50.85
CA ASN A 8 -8.58 -14.67 49.63
C ASN A 8 -8.04 -13.26 49.97
N MET A 9 -6.97 -13.19 50.74
CA MET A 9 -6.30 -11.90 51.04
C MET A 9 -4.76 -11.98 51.03
N LYS A 10 -4.18 -12.96 50.33
CA LYS A 10 -2.71 -13.08 50.19
C LYS A 10 -2.17 -13.09 48.76
N GLU A 11 -3.02 -13.16 47.74
CA GLU A 11 -2.55 -13.22 46.33
C GLU A 11 -2.62 -11.88 45.58
N ASN A 12 -2.89 -10.79 46.30
CA ASN A 12 -3.05 -9.45 45.70
C ASN A 12 -2.01 -8.42 46.19
N LYS A 13 -0.94 -8.87 46.86
CA LYS A 13 0.17 -8.00 47.30
C LYS A 13 1.44 -8.09 46.44
N ASP A 14 1.62 -9.18 45.68
CA ASP A 14 2.84 -9.35 44.87
C ASP A 14 2.75 -8.68 43.49
N LYS A 15 1.53 -8.37 42.99
CA LYS A 15 1.35 -7.63 41.73
C LYS A 15 1.51 -6.11 41.86
N GLN A 16 1.67 -5.60 43.09
CA GLN A 16 1.83 -4.17 43.35
C GLN A 16 3.26 -3.77 43.74
N ALA A 17 4.17 -4.74 43.90
CA ALA A 17 5.59 -4.50 44.18
C ALA A 17 6.45 -4.35 42.91
N GLU A 18 6.07 -4.95 41.77
CA GLU A 18 6.84 -4.81 40.51
C GLU A 18 6.60 -3.47 39.80
N SER A 19 5.47 -2.79 40.05
CA SER A 19 5.18 -1.49 39.44
C SER A 19 5.97 -0.32 40.07
N SER A 20 6.62 -0.52 41.22
CA SER A 20 7.32 0.55 41.95
C SER A 20 8.85 0.52 41.76
N ALA A 21 9.43 -0.50 41.13
CA ALA A 21 10.88 -0.61 40.93
C ALA A 21 11.39 0.11 39.66
N LEU A 22 10.52 0.45 38.70
CA LEU A 22 10.93 1.10 37.43
C LEU A 22 10.83 2.64 37.43
N GLN A 23 10.56 3.27 38.58
CA GLN A 23 10.35 4.72 38.70
C GLN A 23 11.36 5.43 39.63
N THR A 24 12.56 4.89 39.84
CA THR A 24 13.58 5.56 40.66
C THR A 24 15.00 5.24 40.22
N MET A 25 15.45 5.70 39.04
CA MET A 25 16.89 5.84 38.75
C MET A 25 17.17 6.94 37.70
N SER A 26 16.51 8.10 37.82
CA SER A 26 16.99 9.33 37.16
C SER A 26 17.75 10.16 38.19
N GLY A 27 19.06 9.96 38.26
CA GLY A 27 19.98 10.90 38.90
C GLY A 27 20.96 10.24 39.86
N ARG A 28 22.21 10.08 39.40
CA ARG A 28 23.45 10.33 40.15
C ARG A 28 24.66 9.85 39.33
N PHE A 29 25.23 10.75 38.54
CA PHE A 29 26.67 10.74 38.27
C PHE A 29 27.24 11.97 38.96
N GLY A 30 28.04 11.73 40.00
CA GLY A 30 28.71 12.78 40.75
C GLY A 30 29.93 13.29 40.02
N SER A 31 30.14 14.61 40.05
CA SER A 31 31.42 15.23 39.75
C SER A 31 31.65 16.40 40.71
N ASN A 32 32.74 16.30 41.47
CA ASN A 32 33.20 17.29 42.44
C ASN A 32 33.64 18.59 41.75
N ARG A 33 33.16 19.76 42.21
CA ARG A 33 33.98 20.99 42.22
C ARG A 33 33.39 22.13 43.09
N ILE A 34 34.15 22.44 44.15
CA ILE A 34 34.52 23.74 44.75
C ILE A 34 33.55 24.93 44.61
N GLU A 35 33.10 25.44 45.76
CA GLU A 35 32.30 26.66 45.97
C GLU A 35 33.07 27.97 45.69
N THR A 36 32.40 28.95 45.08
CA THR A 36 32.50 30.39 45.43
C THR A 36 31.16 31.10 45.18
N PRO A 37 30.80 32.19 45.92
CA PRO A 37 29.42 32.65 46.04
C PRO A 37 29.06 33.92 45.25
N SER A 38 27.75 34.09 45.06
CA SER A 38 27.00 35.31 44.71
C SER A 38 27.11 35.86 43.28
N THR A 39 25.99 35.81 42.55
CA THR A 39 25.14 36.99 42.28
C THR A 39 23.85 36.57 41.58
N ASN A 40 22.74 37.12 42.07
CA ASN A 40 21.37 36.90 41.63
C ASN A 40 21.17 37.14 40.12
N HIS A 41 20.68 36.12 39.41
CA HIS A 41 19.68 36.26 38.35
C HIS A 41 18.98 34.91 38.13
N ALA A 42 17.98 34.64 38.98
CA ALA A 42 16.98 33.62 38.69
C ALA A 42 16.17 34.08 37.47
N ARG A 43 16.64 33.73 36.28
CA ARG A 43 15.78 33.63 35.10
C ARG A 43 15.26 32.20 35.07
N ASP A 44 13.99 32.13 35.41
CA ASP A 44 13.07 31.02 35.25
C ASP A 44 13.14 30.51 33.80
N ASP A 45 14.07 29.58 33.53
CA ASP A 45 14.16 28.85 32.27
C ASP A 45 13.28 27.59 32.39
N ASN A 46 12.03 27.78 32.82
CA ASN A 46 10.96 26.80 32.63
C ASN A 46 10.55 26.82 31.15
N ARG A 47 11.50 26.44 30.29
CA ARG A 47 11.21 26.09 28.90
C ARG A 47 10.35 24.86 28.95
N ASN A 48 9.07 25.06 28.68
CA ASN A 48 8.10 24.10 28.18
C ASN A 48 8.76 22.95 27.40
N GLN A 49 9.25 21.93 28.11
CA GLN A 49 9.24 20.58 27.56
C GLN A 49 7.77 20.23 27.49
N ALA A 50 7.17 20.49 26.33
CA ALA A 50 5.89 19.91 25.98
C ALA A 50 6.00 18.43 26.36
N LYS A 51 5.33 18.02 27.44
CA LYS A 51 5.41 16.65 27.95
C LYS A 51 4.97 15.77 26.80
N LEU A 52 5.95 15.12 26.16
CA LEU A 52 5.70 14.19 25.08
C LEU A 52 4.67 13.18 25.61
N PRO A 53 3.68 12.78 24.81
CA PRO A 53 2.73 11.76 25.21
C PRO A 53 3.51 10.57 25.80
N LYS A 54 3.04 10.05 26.94
CA LYS A 54 3.65 8.86 27.54
C LYS A 54 3.33 7.68 26.61
N ILE A 55 4.22 7.42 25.66
CA ILE A 55 4.15 6.29 24.75
C ILE A 55 4.99 5.19 25.37
N ASP A 56 4.44 3.98 25.47
CA ASP A 56 5.18 2.83 25.96
C ASP A 56 6.01 2.22 24.82
N PHE A 57 7.18 1.67 25.16
CA PHE A 57 8.00 0.96 24.19
C PHE A 57 7.33 -0.37 23.81
N PRO A 58 7.26 -0.73 22.50
CA PRO A 58 6.53 -1.91 22.06
C PRO A 58 7.24 -3.22 22.42
N TYR A 59 6.48 -4.25 22.80
CA TYR A 59 7.01 -5.61 23.00
C TYR A 59 7.14 -6.39 21.69
N LEU A 60 8.09 -7.32 21.63
CA LEU A 60 8.26 -8.26 20.52
C LEU A 60 8.33 -9.71 21.01
N ASN A 61 7.38 -10.53 20.60
CA ASN A 61 7.37 -11.99 20.81
C ASN A 61 8.01 -12.76 19.63
N GLY A 62 8.52 -12.06 18.62
CA GLY A 62 9.08 -12.62 17.38
C GLY A 62 8.08 -12.76 16.23
N GLU A 63 6.95 -12.06 16.29
CA GLU A 63 6.01 -11.87 15.17
C GLU A 63 6.10 -10.42 14.67
N GLY A 64 5.92 -10.22 13.36
CA GLY A 64 5.95 -8.89 12.75
C GLY A 64 7.21 -8.05 13.06
N PRO A 65 8.44 -8.60 12.97
CA PRO A 65 9.65 -7.89 13.39
C PRO A 65 9.84 -6.55 12.67
N ARG A 66 9.48 -6.46 11.39
CA ARG A 66 9.57 -5.22 10.60
C ARG A 66 8.65 -4.11 11.13
N GLU A 67 7.42 -4.46 11.49
CA GLU A 67 6.47 -3.49 12.06
C GLU A 67 6.96 -3.02 13.43
N TRP A 68 7.45 -3.95 14.26
CA TRP A 68 8.02 -3.63 15.56
C TRP A 68 9.23 -2.70 15.45
N VAL A 69 10.17 -2.97 14.53
CA VAL A 69 11.33 -2.11 14.27
C VAL A 69 10.89 -0.69 13.91
N ARG A 70 9.86 -0.53 13.08
CA ARG A 70 9.33 0.79 12.71
C ARG A 70 8.75 1.53 13.93
N LYS A 71 8.01 0.85 14.80
CA LYS A 71 7.47 1.43 16.04
C LYS A 71 8.58 1.80 17.02
N ALA A 72 9.57 0.93 17.20
CA ALA A 72 10.73 1.16 18.05
C ALA A 72 11.56 2.37 17.56
N MET A 73 11.83 2.46 16.26
CA MET A 73 12.51 3.63 15.67
C MET A 73 11.75 4.93 15.91
N LYS A 74 10.42 4.91 15.78
CA LYS A 74 9.60 6.10 16.05
C LYS A 74 9.68 6.51 17.52
N TYR A 75 9.65 5.54 18.44
CA TYR A 75 9.87 5.80 19.86
C TYR A 75 11.24 6.43 20.11
N PHE A 76 12.32 5.85 19.57
CA PHE A 76 13.67 6.38 19.77
C PHE A 76 13.85 7.79 19.23
N GLN A 77 13.24 8.11 18.09
CA GLN A 77 13.22 9.47 17.55
C GLN A 77 12.48 10.44 18.46
N LEU A 78 11.31 10.05 18.97
CA LEU A 78 10.49 10.91 19.82
C LEU A 78 11.16 11.20 21.17
N HIS A 79 11.82 10.19 21.73
CA HIS A 79 12.50 10.26 23.02
C HIS A 79 13.99 10.63 22.91
N GLN A 80 14.49 10.92 21.71
CA GLN A 80 15.90 11.28 21.43
C GLN A 80 16.90 10.30 22.05
N VAL A 81 16.64 9.00 21.88
CA VAL A 81 17.49 7.94 22.42
C VAL A 81 18.78 7.83 21.62
N ALA A 82 19.92 7.89 22.31
CA ALA A 82 21.25 7.70 21.73
C ALA A 82 21.40 6.31 21.09
N ASP A 83 22.12 6.23 19.96
CA ASP A 83 22.22 5.01 19.15
C ASP A 83 22.74 3.80 19.94
N GLU A 84 23.72 4.02 20.81
CA GLU A 84 24.34 3.04 21.70
C GLU A 84 23.37 2.43 22.73
N LEU A 85 22.29 3.13 23.09
CA LEU A 85 21.30 2.66 24.07
C LEU A 85 20.15 1.88 23.42
N LYS A 86 19.98 1.96 22.10
CA LYS A 86 18.80 1.42 21.40
C LYS A 86 18.66 -0.09 21.56
N VAL A 87 19.75 -0.83 21.39
CA VAL A 87 19.72 -2.31 21.49
C VAL A 87 19.48 -2.76 22.93
N GLY A 88 20.13 -2.12 23.91
CA GLY A 88 19.90 -2.43 25.33
C GLY A 88 18.47 -2.11 25.80
N ILE A 89 17.88 -1.02 25.32
CA ILE A 89 16.46 -0.73 25.58
C ILE A 89 15.58 -1.78 24.90
N ALA A 90 15.86 -2.15 23.64
CA ALA A 90 15.08 -3.14 22.92
C ALA A 90 15.08 -4.52 23.59
N GLU A 91 16.24 -4.98 24.08
CA GLU A 91 16.41 -6.24 24.82
C GLU A 91 15.38 -6.39 25.94
N MET A 92 15.19 -5.34 26.74
CA MET A 92 14.24 -5.33 27.87
C MET A 92 12.77 -5.59 27.47
N TYR A 93 12.42 -5.44 26.19
CA TYR A 93 11.05 -5.59 25.69
C TYR A 93 10.91 -6.76 24.70
N LEU A 94 11.95 -7.58 24.55
CA LEU A 94 11.84 -8.86 23.88
C LEU A 94 11.16 -9.87 24.80
N LYS A 95 10.34 -10.75 24.23
CA LYS A 95 9.60 -11.79 24.96
C LYS A 95 9.63 -13.10 24.18
N GLY A 96 9.45 -14.22 24.89
CA GLY A 96 9.28 -15.54 24.28
C GLY A 96 10.44 -15.92 23.36
N LYS A 97 10.15 -16.36 22.14
CA LYS A 97 11.16 -16.82 21.16
C LYS A 97 12.17 -15.73 20.78
N ALA A 98 11.78 -14.46 20.79
CA ALA A 98 12.67 -13.34 20.47
C ALA A 98 13.71 -13.09 21.57
N ASP A 99 13.32 -13.19 22.83
CA ASP A 99 14.21 -13.05 23.98
C ASP A 99 15.25 -14.18 24.03
N ILE A 100 14.81 -15.43 23.89
CA ILE A 100 15.71 -16.60 23.84
C ILE A 100 16.74 -16.45 22.71
N TRP A 101 16.31 -16.00 21.53
CA TRP A 101 17.22 -15.77 20.40
C TRP A 101 18.23 -14.65 20.68
N PHE A 102 17.81 -13.57 21.36
CA PHE A 102 18.66 -12.43 21.65
C PHE A 102 19.90 -12.82 22.45
N HIS A 103 19.77 -13.72 23.43
CA HIS A 103 20.90 -14.20 24.23
C HIS A 103 22.03 -14.80 23.37
N GLY A 104 21.69 -15.59 22.35
CA GLY A 104 22.66 -16.12 21.40
C GLY A 104 23.21 -15.06 20.43
N PHE A 105 22.36 -14.11 20.03
CA PHE A 105 22.77 -12.97 19.21
C PHE A 105 23.79 -12.08 19.95
N ALA A 106 23.53 -11.73 21.21
CA ALA A 106 24.39 -10.87 22.02
C ALA A 106 25.78 -11.49 22.25
N ALA A 107 25.86 -12.81 22.42
CA ALA A 107 27.12 -13.54 22.55
C ALA A 107 27.98 -13.48 21.27
N SER A 108 27.35 -13.40 20.10
CA SER A 108 28.03 -13.35 18.80
C SER A 108 28.27 -11.92 18.28
N HIS A 109 27.54 -10.93 18.80
CA HIS A 109 27.60 -9.53 18.37
C HIS A 109 27.72 -8.59 19.58
N PRO A 110 28.88 -8.58 20.27
CA PRO A 110 29.09 -7.64 21.36
C PRO A 110 29.01 -6.20 20.85
N ASN A 111 28.22 -5.36 21.52
CA ASN A 111 27.97 -3.96 21.15
C ASN A 111 27.38 -3.79 19.74
N ALA A 112 26.51 -4.69 19.31
CA ALA A 112 25.85 -4.58 18.02
C ALA A 112 25.17 -3.21 17.84
N GLU A 113 25.42 -2.56 16.72
CA GLU A 113 24.66 -1.39 16.32
C GLU A 113 23.19 -1.76 16.02
N TRP A 114 22.30 -0.79 16.18
CA TRP A 114 20.86 -0.97 15.93
C TRP A 114 20.57 -1.58 14.54
N ASN A 115 21.30 -1.16 13.51
CA ASN A 115 21.12 -1.67 12.15
C ASN A 115 21.48 -3.15 12.02
N VAL A 116 22.54 -3.60 12.70
CA VAL A 116 22.96 -5.01 12.72
C VAL A 116 21.91 -5.85 13.45
N PHE A 117 21.51 -5.40 14.65
CA PHE A 117 20.49 -6.08 15.44
C PHE A 117 19.18 -6.23 14.66
N THR A 118 18.66 -5.16 14.08
CA THR A 118 17.38 -5.19 13.36
C THR A 118 17.44 -6.03 12.08
N SER A 119 18.59 -6.04 11.39
CA SER A 119 18.81 -6.88 10.21
C SER A 119 18.76 -8.37 10.58
N GLU A 120 19.48 -8.77 11.63
CA GLU A 120 19.52 -10.15 12.13
C GLU A 120 18.16 -10.60 12.70
N LEU A 121 17.48 -9.70 13.42
CA LEU A 121 16.13 -9.93 13.92
C LEU A 121 15.15 -10.18 12.78
N CYS A 122 15.17 -9.33 11.75
CA CYS A 122 14.33 -9.51 10.58
C CYS A 122 14.70 -10.79 9.82
N ARG A 123 15.99 -11.14 9.70
CA ARG A 123 16.45 -12.38 9.08
C ARG A 123 15.94 -13.62 9.80
N ARG A 124 15.84 -13.58 11.13
CA ARG A 124 15.41 -14.71 11.96
C ARG A 124 13.89 -14.89 12.00
N PHE A 125 13.14 -13.80 12.05
CA PHE A 125 11.70 -13.78 12.38
C PHE A 125 10.79 -13.25 11.28
N SER A 126 11.31 -12.72 10.17
CA SER A 126 10.43 -12.35 9.04
C SER A 126 9.97 -13.61 8.32
N GLU A 127 8.66 -13.74 8.14
CA GLU A 127 8.07 -14.79 7.30
C GLU A 127 8.46 -14.62 5.82
N THR A 128 8.69 -13.37 5.39
CA THR A 128 9.11 -13.03 4.02
C THR A 128 10.58 -12.61 3.99
N LYS A 129 11.38 -13.27 3.15
CA LYS A 129 12.80 -12.89 2.95
C LYS A 129 12.90 -11.58 2.16
N GLY A 130 13.91 -10.75 2.44
CA GLY A 130 14.08 -9.46 1.75
C GLY A 130 14.18 -9.57 0.23
N GLU A 131 14.83 -10.63 -0.27
CA GLU A 131 14.95 -10.92 -1.71
C GLU A 131 13.58 -11.23 -2.35
N GLU A 132 12.74 -12.01 -1.66
CA GLU A 132 11.39 -12.35 -2.11
C GLU A 132 10.51 -11.09 -2.20
N VAL A 133 10.70 -10.13 -1.28
CA VAL A 133 9.99 -8.83 -1.31
C VAL A 133 10.41 -8.00 -2.53
N ILE A 134 11.72 -7.90 -2.81
CA ILE A 134 12.23 -7.15 -3.95
C ILE A 134 11.74 -7.76 -5.27
N GLU A 135 11.79 -9.09 -5.36
CA GLU A 135 11.27 -9.82 -6.51
C GLU A 135 9.77 -9.60 -6.67
N ALA A 136 8.98 -9.76 -5.60
CA ALA A 136 7.54 -9.52 -5.61
C ALA A 136 7.19 -8.08 -6.02
N PHE A 137 7.94 -7.09 -5.52
CA PHE A 137 7.76 -5.69 -5.88
C PHE A 137 8.04 -5.44 -7.37
N SER A 138 9.12 -6.00 -7.92
CA SER A 138 9.46 -5.86 -9.35
C SER A 138 8.41 -6.50 -10.28
N LYS A 139 7.75 -7.55 -9.80
CA LYS A 139 6.76 -8.33 -10.55
C LYS A 139 5.31 -7.93 -10.26
N ILE A 140 5.07 -6.92 -9.44
CA ILE A 140 3.70 -6.51 -9.10
C ILE A 140 2.91 -6.12 -10.36
N ARG A 141 1.68 -6.61 -10.48
CA ARG A 141 0.76 -6.32 -11.60
C ARG A 141 -0.64 -6.01 -11.07
N GLN A 142 -1.33 -5.12 -11.76
CA GLN A 142 -2.72 -4.81 -11.50
C GLN A 142 -3.63 -5.92 -12.05
N PHE A 143 -4.32 -6.64 -11.17
CA PHE A 143 -5.37 -7.60 -11.54
C PHE A 143 -6.77 -7.04 -11.31
N GLY A 144 -6.99 -6.39 -10.15
CA GLY A 144 -8.27 -5.78 -9.77
C GLY A 144 -8.39 -4.30 -10.12
N SER A 145 -9.00 -3.56 -9.21
CA SER A 145 -9.14 -2.09 -9.25
C SER A 145 -7.79 -1.39 -9.08
N ILE A 146 -7.74 -0.08 -9.38
CA ILE A 146 -6.56 0.74 -9.07
C ILE A 146 -6.34 0.86 -7.56
N THR A 147 -7.42 0.93 -6.77
CA THR A 147 -7.32 1.01 -5.30
C THR A 147 -6.65 -0.22 -4.70
N GLU A 148 -7.10 -1.43 -5.04
CA GLU A 148 -6.49 -2.67 -4.54
C GLU A 148 -5.02 -2.80 -4.97
N TYR A 149 -4.72 -2.37 -6.21
CA TYR A 149 -3.35 -2.37 -6.71
C TYR A 149 -2.47 -1.35 -5.97
N GLN A 150 -2.98 -0.16 -5.69
CA GLN A 150 -2.28 0.87 -4.92
C GLN A 150 -1.96 0.38 -3.51
N GLU A 151 -2.93 -0.21 -2.80
CA GLU A 151 -2.73 -0.75 -1.45
C GLU A 151 -1.61 -1.80 -1.43
N LYS A 152 -1.64 -2.76 -2.38
CA LYS A 152 -0.60 -3.78 -2.47
C LYS A 152 0.77 -3.20 -2.84
N PHE A 153 0.77 -2.18 -3.71
CA PHE A 153 1.99 -1.48 -4.09
C PHE A 153 2.62 -0.75 -2.91
N GLU A 154 1.83 -0.03 -2.11
CA GLU A 154 2.30 0.69 -0.93
C GLU A 154 2.84 -0.25 0.16
N GLU A 155 2.17 -1.39 0.38
CA GLU A 155 2.62 -2.43 1.29
C GLU A 155 4.01 -2.96 0.91
N LEU A 156 4.19 -3.37 -0.36
CA LEU A 156 5.47 -3.88 -0.84
C LEU A 156 6.54 -2.77 -0.89
N LYS A 157 6.17 -1.55 -1.29
CA LYS A 157 7.07 -0.39 -1.29
C LYS A 157 7.62 -0.14 0.12
N ALA A 158 6.78 -0.17 1.14
CA ALA A 158 7.21 0.03 2.53
C ALA A 158 8.24 -1.03 2.95
N GLN A 159 8.04 -2.29 2.55
CA GLN A 159 8.99 -3.36 2.83
C GLN A 159 10.30 -3.22 2.04
N VAL A 160 10.24 -2.81 0.77
CA VAL A 160 11.43 -2.53 -0.06
C VAL A 160 12.22 -1.37 0.51
N MET A 161 11.58 -0.30 0.96
CA MET A 161 12.26 0.86 1.58
C MET A 161 13.07 0.48 2.83
N LEU A 162 12.65 -0.57 3.56
CA LEU A 162 13.40 -1.10 4.70
C LEU A 162 14.61 -1.93 4.26
N SER A 163 14.51 -2.63 3.14
CA SER A 163 15.58 -3.53 2.65
C SER A 163 16.59 -2.83 1.73
N LEU A 164 16.16 -1.81 0.98
CA LEU A 164 16.97 -0.99 0.08
C LEU A 164 16.71 0.48 0.37
N PRO A 165 17.35 1.04 1.41
CA PRO A 165 17.23 2.46 1.70
C PRO A 165 17.81 3.28 0.54
N HIS A 166 17.27 4.47 0.31
CA HIS A 166 17.75 5.46 -0.69
C HIS A 166 17.39 5.23 -2.17
N LEU A 167 16.41 4.39 -2.49
CA LEU A 167 15.88 4.35 -3.87
C LEU A 167 15.12 5.65 -4.22
N PRO A 168 15.35 6.24 -5.41
CA PRO A 168 14.68 7.48 -5.82
C PRO A 168 13.19 7.25 -6.12
N GLU A 169 12.36 8.29 -6.00
CA GLU A 169 10.93 8.18 -6.27
C GLU A 169 10.63 7.74 -7.72
N THR A 170 11.47 8.15 -8.66
CA THR A 170 11.40 7.75 -10.07
C THR A 170 11.45 6.24 -10.28
N TYR A 171 12.17 5.51 -9.42
CA TYR A 171 12.18 4.04 -9.45
C TYR A 171 10.79 3.48 -9.13
N TYR A 172 10.17 3.98 -8.05
CA TYR A 172 8.84 3.54 -7.63
C TYR A 172 7.77 3.91 -8.66
N ILE A 173 7.84 5.09 -9.27
CA ILE A 173 6.93 5.51 -10.36
C ILE A 173 7.05 4.55 -11.54
N SER A 174 8.28 4.16 -11.90
CA SER A 174 8.53 3.21 -12.98
C SER A 174 7.90 1.85 -12.70
N ILE A 175 8.10 1.30 -11.50
CA ILE A 175 7.49 0.02 -11.09
C ILE A 175 5.96 0.12 -11.10
N PHE A 176 5.39 1.15 -10.46
CA PHE A 176 3.94 1.36 -10.42
C PHE A 176 3.35 1.39 -11.84
N THR A 177 3.92 2.23 -12.70
CA THR A 177 3.47 2.41 -14.09
C THR A 177 3.63 1.12 -14.89
N SER A 178 4.69 0.35 -14.65
CA SER A 178 4.95 -0.93 -15.33
C SER A 178 3.93 -2.01 -14.98
N GLY A 179 3.38 -1.98 -13.76
CA GLY A 179 2.43 -2.99 -13.30
C GLY A 179 0.97 -2.72 -13.69
N LEU A 180 0.64 -1.50 -14.15
CA LEU A 180 -0.72 -1.13 -14.57
C LEU A 180 -1.23 -1.93 -15.78
N LYS A 181 -2.55 -2.13 -15.86
CA LYS A 181 -3.25 -2.65 -17.04
C LYS A 181 -2.99 -1.78 -18.26
N GLY A 182 -2.92 -2.38 -19.46
CA GLY A 182 -2.54 -1.69 -20.70
C GLY A 182 -3.40 -0.46 -21.02
N GLU A 183 -4.71 -0.56 -20.77
CA GLU A 183 -5.70 0.51 -20.98
C GLU A 183 -5.52 1.72 -20.04
N ILE A 184 -4.94 1.51 -18.86
CA ILE A 184 -4.64 2.58 -17.89
C ILE A 184 -3.20 3.10 -18.07
N LYS A 185 -2.25 2.17 -18.21
CA LYS A 185 -0.81 2.42 -18.38
C LYS A 185 -0.51 3.43 -19.48
N SER A 186 -1.22 3.34 -20.60
CA SER A 186 -1.01 4.22 -21.75
C SER A 186 -1.26 5.69 -21.40
N MET A 187 -2.36 5.97 -20.68
CA MET A 187 -2.71 7.32 -20.21
C MET A 187 -1.68 7.85 -19.20
N VAL A 188 -1.31 7.03 -18.22
CA VAL A 188 -0.31 7.41 -17.20
C VAL A 188 1.03 7.75 -17.85
N LYS A 189 1.50 6.94 -18.79
CA LYS A 189 2.74 7.21 -19.53
C LYS A 189 2.69 8.50 -20.36
N MET A 190 1.55 8.76 -20.99
CA MET A 190 1.36 9.97 -21.80
C MET A 190 1.48 11.24 -20.97
N LEU A 191 0.93 11.23 -19.75
CA LEU A 191 0.92 12.39 -18.86
C LEU A 191 2.19 12.55 -18.01
N LYS A 192 3.12 11.58 -18.06
CA LYS A 192 4.46 11.64 -17.45
C LYS A 192 4.45 12.16 -15.99
N PRO A 193 3.85 11.40 -15.06
CA PRO A 193 3.80 11.83 -13.67
C PRO A 193 5.19 12.01 -13.07
N ILE A 194 5.35 13.05 -12.25
CA ILE A 194 6.59 13.37 -11.54
C ILE A 194 6.60 12.87 -10.09
N SER A 195 5.46 12.41 -9.58
CA SER A 195 5.29 11.83 -8.25
C SER A 195 4.38 10.60 -8.28
N LEU A 196 4.48 9.74 -7.26
CA LEU A 196 3.57 8.61 -7.11
C LEU A 196 2.11 9.05 -6.94
N THR A 197 1.88 10.12 -6.17
CA THR A 197 0.54 10.69 -5.97
C THR A 197 -0.09 11.05 -7.30
N GLN A 198 0.64 11.77 -8.16
CA GLN A 198 0.14 12.14 -9.48
C GLN A 198 -0.12 10.90 -10.35
N ALA A 199 0.74 9.89 -10.27
CA ALA A 199 0.53 8.64 -11.00
C ALA A 199 -0.74 7.90 -10.54
N PHE A 200 -1.03 7.87 -9.24
CA PHE A 200 -2.24 7.28 -8.66
C PHE A 200 -3.50 8.04 -9.10
N GLU A 201 -3.48 9.37 -9.04
CA GLU A 201 -4.59 10.23 -9.47
C GLU A 201 -4.94 10.00 -10.94
N ILE A 202 -3.93 10.02 -11.82
CA ILE A 202 -4.13 9.79 -13.26
C ILE A 202 -4.69 8.38 -13.50
N ALA A 203 -4.14 7.37 -12.83
CA ALA A 203 -4.58 5.99 -13.00
C ALA A 203 -6.04 5.80 -12.57
N THR A 204 -6.41 6.40 -11.43
CA THR A 204 -7.77 6.36 -10.88
C THR A 204 -8.76 7.08 -11.81
N LEU A 205 -8.40 8.26 -12.32
CA LEU A 205 -9.24 9.01 -13.26
C LEU A 205 -9.47 8.22 -14.55
N GLN A 206 -8.43 7.54 -15.05
CA GLN A 206 -8.53 6.71 -16.24
C GLN A 206 -9.41 5.47 -16.02
N GLU A 207 -9.29 4.80 -14.87
CA GLU A 207 -10.17 3.67 -14.51
C GLU A 207 -11.65 4.08 -14.45
N ASN A 208 -11.94 5.24 -13.85
CA ASN A 208 -13.28 5.81 -13.79
C ASN A 208 -13.83 6.14 -15.18
N THR A 209 -12.98 6.72 -16.05
CA THR A 209 -13.35 7.05 -17.43
C THR A 209 -13.70 5.81 -18.24
N ILE A 210 -12.86 4.77 -18.17
CA ILE A 210 -13.10 3.48 -18.84
C ILE A 210 -14.40 2.85 -18.33
N SER A 211 -14.61 2.85 -17.01
CA SER A 211 -15.82 2.31 -16.38
C SER A 211 -17.09 3.02 -16.85
N ALA A 212 -17.07 4.35 -16.96
CA ALA A 212 -18.20 5.14 -17.44
C ALA A 212 -18.52 4.87 -18.92
N ILE A 213 -17.51 4.75 -19.78
CA ILE A 213 -17.66 4.38 -21.20
C ILE A 213 -18.30 2.99 -21.32
N ASN A 214 -17.78 2.00 -20.57
CA ASN A 214 -18.28 0.64 -20.58
C ASN A 214 -19.74 0.55 -20.10
N LYS A 215 -20.12 1.32 -19.07
CA LYS A 215 -21.51 1.39 -18.59
C LYS A 215 -22.45 1.94 -19.66
N THR A 216 -22.03 2.99 -20.36
CA THR A 216 -22.80 3.61 -21.45
C THR A 216 -22.99 2.65 -22.63
N GLN A 217 -21.96 1.88 -22.98
CA GLN A 217 -22.04 0.86 -24.04
C GLN A 217 -22.99 -0.28 -23.67
N LYS A 218 -22.93 -0.80 -22.43
CA LYS A 218 -23.85 -1.85 -21.96
C LYS A 218 -25.33 -1.41 -22.02
N MET A 219 -25.64 -0.15 -21.70
CA MET A 219 -27.01 0.37 -21.79
C MET A 219 -27.54 0.40 -23.24
N LYS A 220 -26.69 0.71 -24.23
CA LYS A 220 -27.08 0.71 -25.65
C LYS A 220 -27.39 -0.68 -26.19
N HIS A 221 -26.74 -1.73 -25.68
CA HIS A 221 -27.04 -3.10 -26.07
C HIS A 221 -28.37 -3.62 -25.51
N LEU A 222 -28.86 -3.07 -24.39
CA LEU A 222 -30.13 -3.48 -23.78
C LEU A 222 -31.35 -2.83 -24.47
N THR A 223 -31.19 -1.64 -25.05
CA THR A 223 -32.28 -0.91 -25.73
C THR A 223 -32.45 -1.28 -27.22
N ASN A 224 -31.63 -2.19 -27.75
CA ASN A 224 -31.69 -2.61 -29.16
C ASN A 224 -32.65 -3.78 -29.43
N THR A 225 -33.60 -4.07 -28.53
CA THR A 225 -34.78 -4.89 -28.86
C THR A 225 -35.75 -4.03 -29.67
N THR A 226 -35.61 -4.04 -31.00
CA THR A 226 -36.58 -3.42 -31.90
C THR A 226 -37.97 -4.06 -31.73
N PRO A 227 -39.07 -3.29 -31.69
CA PRO A 227 -40.40 -3.85 -31.75
C PRO A 227 -40.59 -4.47 -33.13
N ARG A 228 -40.69 -5.80 -33.17
CA ARG A 228 -40.97 -6.58 -34.38
C ARG A 228 -42.40 -6.28 -34.83
N TRP A 229 -42.56 -5.38 -35.79
CA TRP A 229 -43.81 -5.23 -36.54
C TRP A 229 -44.01 -6.47 -37.40
N ASN A 230 -44.92 -7.35 -36.98
CA ASN A 230 -45.35 -8.51 -37.76
C ASN A 230 -46.24 -8.04 -38.92
N ASN A 231 -45.71 -8.04 -40.15
CA ASN A 231 -46.56 -8.03 -41.34
C ASN A 231 -47.05 -9.45 -41.64
N PRO A 232 -48.35 -9.67 -41.91
CA PRO A 232 -48.85 -10.98 -42.27
C PRO A 232 -48.44 -11.36 -43.70
N ILE A 233 -47.97 -12.61 -43.81
CA ILE A 233 -47.51 -13.28 -45.03
C ILE A 233 -48.67 -13.47 -46.01
N SER A 234 -48.51 -12.99 -47.25
CA SER A 234 -49.29 -13.44 -48.40
C SER A 234 -48.58 -14.64 -49.05
N LYS A 235 -49.30 -15.75 -49.19
CA LYS A 235 -48.87 -17.00 -49.83
C LYS A 235 -49.13 -16.91 -51.34
N ASN A 236 -48.19 -17.37 -52.17
CA ASN A 236 -48.42 -18.37 -53.26
C ASN A 236 -47.17 -18.66 -54.13
N PRO A 237 -47.16 -19.73 -54.97
CA PRO A 237 -46.12 -20.77 -54.93
C PRO A 237 -45.29 -20.95 -56.22
N ASP A 238 -44.33 -21.88 -56.11
CA ASP A 238 -43.70 -22.75 -57.12
C ASP A 238 -43.05 -22.18 -58.39
N SER A 239 -41.74 -22.38 -58.49
CA SER A 239 -41.10 -23.00 -59.66
C SER A 239 -39.66 -23.46 -59.36
N ASN A 240 -39.40 -24.74 -59.61
CA ASN A 240 -38.10 -25.43 -59.54
C ASN A 240 -37.10 -24.92 -60.60
N ILE A 241 -35.79 -25.05 -60.31
CA ILE A 241 -34.73 -25.75 -61.09
C ILE A 241 -33.33 -25.29 -60.60
N THR A 242 -32.49 -26.26 -60.23
CA THR A 242 -31.07 -26.22 -59.78
C THR A 242 -30.10 -26.08 -60.98
N PRO A 243 -28.74 -26.16 -60.88
CA PRO A 243 -27.76 -25.86 -59.81
C PRO A 243 -26.60 -24.95 -60.30
N GLN A 244 -25.74 -24.43 -59.41
CA GLN A 244 -24.27 -24.57 -59.51
C GLN A 244 -23.51 -23.88 -58.36
N ASN A 245 -22.61 -24.66 -57.77
CA ASN A 245 -21.58 -24.26 -56.81
C ASN A 245 -20.62 -23.21 -57.40
N THR A 246 -20.28 -22.17 -56.64
CA THR A 246 -18.87 -21.81 -56.40
C THR A 246 -18.71 -21.05 -55.08
N THR A 247 -17.73 -21.52 -54.33
CA THR A 247 -17.06 -20.96 -53.16
C THR A 247 -16.89 -19.43 -53.18
N LYS A 248 -17.23 -18.76 -52.05
CA LYS A 248 -16.55 -17.55 -51.56
C LYS A 248 -16.99 -17.16 -50.14
N TYR A 249 -16.00 -16.95 -49.30
CA TYR A 249 -16.02 -16.47 -47.91
C TYR A 249 -16.98 -15.28 -47.65
N PRO A 250 -17.62 -15.20 -46.46
CA PRO A 250 -18.51 -14.08 -46.14
C PRO A 250 -17.70 -12.81 -45.83
N LYS A 251 -17.89 -11.76 -46.62
CA LYS A 251 -17.42 -10.39 -46.30
C LYS A 251 -18.39 -9.73 -45.31
N PRO A 252 -17.90 -9.00 -44.29
CA PRO A 252 -18.76 -8.25 -43.37
C PRO A 252 -19.51 -7.14 -44.10
N HIS A 253 -20.84 -7.18 -44.02
CA HIS A 253 -21.74 -6.22 -44.66
C HIS A 253 -21.70 -4.90 -43.87
N ILE A 254 -21.03 -3.88 -44.43
CA ILE A 254 -21.14 -2.50 -43.94
C ILE A 254 -22.43 -1.93 -44.55
N PRO A 255 -23.37 -1.36 -43.77
CA PRO A 255 -24.57 -0.75 -44.32
C PRO A 255 -24.20 0.59 -44.96
N TYR A 256 -23.95 0.61 -46.27
CA TYR A 256 -23.90 1.84 -47.04
C TYR A 256 -25.32 2.26 -47.37
N LYS A 257 -25.69 3.51 -47.04
CA LYS A 257 -26.92 4.12 -47.56
C LYS A 257 -26.75 4.33 -49.05
N ILE A 258 -27.53 3.63 -49.85
CA ILE A 258 -27.64 3.89 -51.29
C ILE A 258 -28.32 5.25 -51.46
N ILE A 259 -27.60 6.18 -52.08
CA ILE A 259 -28.11 7.52 -52.39
C ILE A 259 -29.11 7.38 -53.54
N SER A 260 -30.31 7.94 -53.37
CA SER A 260 -31.32 7.97 -54.44
C SER A 260 -30.78 8.75 -55.66
N PRO A 261 -31.16 8.39 -56.90
CA PRO A 261 -30.77 9.16 -58.09
C PRO A 261 -31.06 10.66 -57.99
N ALA A 262 -32.15 11.04 -57.30
CA ALA A 262 -32.51 12.44 -57.06
C ALA A 262 -31.51 13.14 -56.12
N ASP A 263 -31.12 12.47 -55.03
CA ASP A 263 -30.16 13.01 -54.07
C ASP A 263 -28.75 13.16 -54.67
N PHE A 264 -28.39 12.25 -55.58
CA PHE A 264 -27.12 12.33 -56.30
C PHE A 264 -27.06 13.54 -57.25
N GLN A 265 -28.15 13.81 -57.98
CA GLN A 265 -28.26 14.99 -58.84
C GLN A 265 -28.23 16.29 -58.04
N ALA A 266 -28.91 16.35 -56.89
CA ALA A 266 -28.87 17.49 -55.99
C ALA A 266 -27.45 17.78 -55.48
N LYS A 267 -26.69 16.73 -55.09
CA LYS A 267 -25.30 16.89 -54.64
C LYS A 267 -24.34 17.30 -55.75
N ARG A 268 -24.58 16.85 -56.99
CA ARG A 268 -23.82 17.29 -58.17
C ARG A 268 -24.04 18.78 -58.45
N ALA A 269 -25.29 19.26 -58.37
CA ALA A 269 -25.62 20.67 -58.56
C ALA A 269 -24.95 21.59 -57.54
N LEU A 270 -24.67 21.07 -56.33
CA LEU A 270 -24.01 21.78 -55.25
C LEU A 270 -22.47 21.62 -55.25
N ASN A 271 -21.87 20.99 -56.26
CA ASN A 271 -20.43 20.65 -56.30
C ASN A 271 -19.91 19.85 -55.09
N LEU A 272 -20.79 19.09 -54.43
CA LEU A 272 -20.47 18.26 -53.26
C LEU A 272 -20.06 16.82 -53.63
N CYS A 273 -20.01 16.51 -54.93
CA CYS A 273 -19.49 15.26 -55.45
C CYS A 273 -18.07 15.47 -56.01
N TYR A 274 -17.16 14.52 -55.77
CA TYR A 274 -15.83 14.52 -56.36
C TYR A 274 -15.93 14.53 -57.90
N LYS A 275 -15.02 15.27 -58.55
CA LYS A 275 -14.88 15.27 -60.02
C LYS A 275 -14.24 14.00 -60.53
#